data_AF-A0A3M3AGR7-F1
#
_entry.id   AF-A0A3M3AGR7-F1
#
_cell.length_a   1.000
_cell.length_b   1.000
_cell.length_c   1.000
_cell.angle_alpha   90.00
_cell.angle_beta   90.00
_cell.angle_gamma   90.00
#
_symmetry.space_group_name_H-M   'P 1'
#
loop_
_entity.id
_entity.type
_entity.pdbx_description
1 polymer ?
#
loop_
_entity_poly.entity_id
_entity_poly.type
_entity_poly.pdbx_seq_one_letter_code
_entity_poly.pdbx_strand_id
1 'polypeptide(L)' 'MRRKALSFVWSSFGAQSRLPDLARFVSDATPMLEQYVKKILTSRVYDVAVETPLHGARQLSERLGNQVLLKREDLQPV' A
#
# COMPACT_ATOMS: atom_id res chain seq x y z
N MET A 1 -21.67 41.53 15.36
CA MET A 1 -21.67 40.45 14.35
C MET A 1 -20.98 39.22 14.92
N ARG A 2 -21.76 38.19 15.28
CA ARG A 2 -21.29 36.96 15.94
C ARG A 2 -21.08 35.86 14.90
N ARG A 3 -19.88 35.31 14.79
CA ARG A 3 -19.58 34.13 13.96
C ARG A 3 -19.90 32.87 14.78
N LYS A 4 -20.96 32.13 14.41
CA LYS A 4 -21.29 30.78 14.87
C LYS A 4 -21.57 29.91 13.63
N ALA A 5 -20.69 28.97 13.35
CA ALA A 5 -20.86 27.74 12.54
C ALA A 5 -19.44 27.12 12.49
N LEU A 6 -19.15 25.84 12.75
CA LEU A 6 -19.92 24.62 12.69
C LEU A 6 -19.58 23.77 13.94
N SER A 7 -20.59 23.44 14.74
CA SER A 7 -20.60 22.21 15.53
C SER A 7 -21.48 21.23 14.77
N PHE A 8 -20.89 20.48 13.84
CA PHE A 8 -21.64 19.48 13.10
C PHE A 8 -21.86 18.27 14.01
N VAL A 9 -23.13 18.04 14.30
CA VAL A 9 -23.69 17.04 15.21
C VAL A 9 -23.36 15.63 14.73
N TRP A 10 -22.61 14.87 15.51
CA TRP A 10 -22.63 13.41 15.46
C TRP A 10 -23.30 12.90 16.74
N SER A 11 -24.62 13.03 16.84
CA SER A 11 -25.36 12.50 17.98
C SER A 11 -26.76 12.11 17.53
N SER A 12 -26.87 10.90 16.98
CA SER A 12 -28.06 10.03 16.93
C SER A 12 -28.02 9.13 15.70
N PHE A 13 -27.07 8.20 15.64
CA PHE A 13 -27.26 6.97 14.88
C PHE A 13 -26.63 5.85 15.70
N GLY A 14 -27.48 5.04 16.32
CA GLY A 14 -27.07 3.78 16.95
C GLY A 14 -26.53 2.84 15.87
N ALA A 15 -25.21 2.77 15.78
CA ALA A 15 -24.49 1.78 14.99
C ALA A 15 -23.26 1.31 15.79
N GLN A 16 -23.51 0.83 17.01
CA GLN A 16 -22.52 0.00 17.68
C GLN A 16 -22.45 -1.33 16.94
N SER A 17 -21.24 -1.73 16.55
CA SER A 17 -20.80 -3.06 16.10
C SER A 17 -21.22 -3.53 14.70
N ARG A 18 -20.40 -3.22 13.69
CA ARG A 18 -19.88 -4.23 12.73
C ARG A 18 -18.80 -3.72 11.75
N LEU A 19 -18.04 -2.69 12.10
CA LEU A 19 -16.70 -2.58 11.50
C LEU A 19 -15.81 -3.56 12.26
N PRO A 20 -15.13 -4.51 11.58
CA PRO A 20 -14.09 -5.27 12.24
C PRO A 20 -13.13 -4.26 12.86
N ASP A 21 -12.74 -4.50 14.10
CA ASP A 21 -11.79 -3.64 14.78
C ASP A 21 -10.48 -3.67 13.97
N LEU A 22 -10.26 -2.62 13.17
CA LEU A 22 -9.11 -2.51 12.29
C LEU A 22 -7.82 -2.61 13.08
N ALA A 23 -7.83 -2.18 14.35
CA ALA A 23 -6.68 -2.32 15.24
C ALA A 23 -6.41 -3.79 15.58
N ARG A 24 -7.44 -4.59 15.83
CA ARG A 24 -7.29 -6.05 16.03
C ARG A 24 -6.80 -6.74 14.76
N PHE A 25 -7.38 -6.42 13.60
CA PHE A 25 -6.96 -7.01 12.33
C PHE A 25 -5.47 -6.74 12.03
N VAL A 26 -5.03 -5.49 12.23
CA VAL A 26 -3.62 -5.12 12.06
C VAL A 26 -2.73 -5.81 13.09
N SER A 27 -3.18 -5.92 14.35
CA SER A 27 -2.45 -6.60 15.41
C SER A 27 -2.24 -8.09 15.09
N ASP A 28 -3.29 -8.76 14.62
CA ASP A 28 -3.24 -10.19 14.24
C ASP A 28 -2.39 -10.42 12.97
N ALA A 29 -2.34 -9.45 12.06
CA ALA A 29 -1.53 -9.51 10.84
C ALA A 29 -0.04 -9.20 11.08
N THR A 30 0.29 -8.49 12.16
CA THR A 30 1.67 -8.08 12.50
C THR A 30 2.64 -9.26 12.56
N PRO A 31 2.37 -10.36 13.31
CA PRO A 31 3.29 -11.51 13.36
C PRO A 31 3.44 -12.20 12.00
N MET A 32 2.38 -12.24 11.18
CA MET A 32 2.45 -12.81 9.83
C MET A 32 3.33 -11.94 8.92
N LEU A 33 3.17 -10.62 8.96
CA LEU A 33 4.00 -9.67 8.21
C LEU A 33 5.46 -9.77 8.60
N GLU A 34 5.77 -9.86 9.90
CA GLU A 34 7.15 -10.07 10.38
C GLU A 34 7.78 -11.34 9.81
N GLN A 35 7.01 -12.44 9.76
CA GLN A 35 7.48 -13.68 9.15
C GLN A 35 7.76 -13.53 7.66
N TYR A 36 6.91 -12.84 6.90
CA TYR A 36 7.14 -12.59 5.48
C TYR A 36 8.31 -11.66 5.23
N VAL A 37 8.48 -10.59 6.00
CA VAL A 37 9.64 -9.68 5.89
C VAL A 37 10.93 -10.46 6.09
N LYS A 38 11.01 -11.30 7.13
CA LYS A 38 12.18 -12.17 7.35
C LYS A 38 12.42 -13.07 6.14
N LYS A 39 11.39 -13.75 5.62
CA LYS A 39 11.51 -14.63 4.44
C LYS A 39 11.96 -13.89 3.17
N ILE A 40 11.46 -12.68 2.93
CA ILE A 40 11.82 -11.87 1.77
C ILE A 40 13.29 -11.45 1.86
N LEU A 41 13.72 -10.96 3.02
CA LEU A 41 15.08 -10.45 3.22
C LEU A 41 16.14 -11.55 3.24
N THR A 42 15.81 -12.77 3.65
CA THR A 42 16.74 -13.90 3.68
C THR A 42 16.66 -14.79 2.45
N SER A 43 15.84 -14.43 1.46
CA SER A 43 15.68 -15.22 0.25
C SER A 43 16.93 -15.17 -0.64
N ARG A 44 17.27 -16.30 -1.27
CA ARG A 44 18.39 -16.43 -2.20
C ARG A 44 18.00 -16.20 -3.65
N VAL A 45 17.06 -15.28 -3.90
CA VAL A 45 16.57 -14.99 -5.26
C VAL A 45 17.69 -14.51 -6.19
N TYR A 46 18.71 -13.84 -5.65
CA TYR A 46 19.80 -13.29 -6.43
C TYR A 46 20.83 -14.32 -6.92
N ASP A 47 20.69 -15.59 -6.50
CA ASP A 47 21.49 -16.68 -7.07
C ASP A 47 21.11 -16.93 -8.55
N VAL A 48 19.88 -16.55 -8.95
CA VAL A 48 19.34 -16.75 -10.30
C VAL A 48 18.80 -15.48 -10.95
N ALA A 49 18.34 -14.52 -10.16
CA ALA A 49 17.71 -13.30 -10.65
C ALA A 49 18.63 -12.08 -10.45
N VAL A 50 18.43 -11.06 -11.28
CA VAL A 50 19.10 -9.76 -11.13
C VAL A 50 18.08 -8.68 -10.77
N GLU A 51 18.56 -7.57 -10.21
CA GLU A 51 17.71 -6.40 -10.06
C GLU A 51 17.44 -5.78 -11.43
N THR A 52 16.20 -5.86 -11.89
CA THR A 52 15.78 -5.26 -13.16
C THR A 52 15.46 -3.77 -13.02
N PRO A 53 15.63 -2.95 -14.08
CA PRO A 53 15.48 -1.51 -13.98
C PRO A 53 14.01 -1.08 -13.77
N LEU A 54 13.84 0.06 -13.09
CA LEU A 54 12.61 0.84 -13.10
C LEU A 54 12.67 1.86 -14.25
N HIS A 55 11.88 1.65 -15.29
CA HIS A 55 11.88 2.47 -16.50
C HIS A 55 10.68 3.42 -16.50
N GLY A 56 10.91 4.73 -16.67
CA GLY A 56 9.83 5.70 -16.87
C GLY A 56 9.05 5.51 -18.18
N ALA A 57 7.72 5.40 -18.07
CA ALA A 57 6.84 5.30 -19.22
C ALA A 57 6.30 6.69 -19.61
N ARG A 58 7.07 7.47 -20.37
CA ARG A 58 6.74 8.87 -20.70
C ARG A 58 5.33 9.05 -21.28
N GLN A 59 5.00 8.31 -22.34
CA GLN A 59 3.70 8.45 -23.02
C GLN A 59 2.53 8.10 -22.09
N LEU A 60 2.67 7.06 -21.28
CA LEU A 60 1.64 6.65 -20.32
C LEU A 60 1.50 7.67 -19.19
N SER A 61 2.64 8.22 -18.74
CA SER A 61 2.67 9.27 -17.72
C SER A 61 1.94 10.53 -18.19
N GLU A 62 2.22 10.97 -19.43
CA GLU A 62 1.54 12.11 -20.05
C GLU A 62 0.03 11.85 -20.21
N ARG A 63 -0.35 10.64 -20.65
CA ARG A 63 -1.76 10.27 -20.84
C ARG A 63 -2.55 10.19 -19.55
N LEU A 64 -1.94 9.75 -18.45
CA LEU A 64 -2.61 9.60 -17.15
C LEU A 64 -2.43 10.81 -16.23
N GLY A 65 -1.58 11.78 -16.60
CA GLY A 65 -1.25 12.92 -15.75
C GLY A 65 -0.52 12.53 -14.45
N ASN A 66 0.16 11.38 -14.43
CA ASN A 66 0.84 10.83 -13.25
C ASN A 66 2.22 10.28 -13.63
N GLN A 67 3.15 10.18 -12.68
CA GLN A 67 4.42 9.51 -12.94
C GLN A 67 4.21 7.99 -12.99
N VAL A 68 4.47 7.38 -14.15
CA VAL A 68 4.35 5.93 -14.33
C VAL A 68 5.72 5.32 -14.58
N LEU A 69 6.08 4.37 -13.72
CA LEU A 69 7.33 3.60 -13.77
C LEU A 69 6.99 2.13 -14.03
N LEU A 70 7.79 1.47 -14.87
CA LEU A 70 7.67 0.06 -15.21
C LEU A 70 8.84 -0.70 -14.61
N LYS A 71 8.56 -1.71 -13.79
CA LYS A 71 9.57 -2.67 -13.35
C LYS A 71 9.77 -3.72 -14.46
N ARG A 72 10.96 -3.74 -15.06
CA ARG A 72 11.26 -4.54 -16.26
C ARG A 72 11.67 -5.99 -15.93
N GLU A 73 10.80 -6.73 -15.25
CA GLU A 73 11.05 -8.15 -14.90
C GLU A 73 11.19 -9.07 -16.13
N ASP A 74 10.81 -8.60 -17.32
CA ASP A 74 11.08 -9.28 -18.59
C ASP A 74 12.57 -9.37 -18.94
N LEU A 75 13.41 -8.54 -18.32
CA LEU A 75 14.85 -8.51 -18.52
C LEU A 75 15.62 -9.46 -17.59
N GLN A 76 14.94 -10.36 -16.88
CA GLN A 76 15.59 -11.38 -16.06
C GLN A 76 16.40 -12.33 -16.97
N PRO A 77 17.56 -12.82 -16.50
CA PRO A 77 18.31 -13.85 -17.21
C PRO A 77 17.53 -15.16 -17.16
N VAL A 78 17.30 -15.77 -18.33
CA VAL A 78 16.72 -17.10 -18.49
C VAL A 78 17.79 -18.17 -18.56
#